data_AF-A0A5M5ZM09-F1
#
_entry.id   AF-A0A5M5ZM09-F1
#
_cell.length_a   1.000
_cell.length_b   1.000
_cell.length_c   1.000
_cell.angle_alpha   90.00
_cell.angle_beta   90.00
_cell.angle_gamma   90.00
#
_symmetry.space_group_name_H-M   'P 1'
#
loop_
_entity.id
_entity.type
_entity.pdbx_description
1 polymer ?
#
loop_
_entity_poly.entity_id
_entity_poly.type
_entity_poly.pdbx_seq_one_letter_code
_entity_poly.pdbx_strand_id
1 'polypeptide(L)'
;MIMATKRIELKNSEVIFLEEPHEYWLGDKQLSGITGMIQRQLFPDEYDNVDEAVLNAAATYGTNVHASIEDFDKNWNNDGTVEVADYIEICKEHGLVHEASEYIVSDNKNWASMIDKVYRVSDDTFSIGDIKTYGVMTSEKLEKARWQLSLYAYFFELQNKKAKIDKLFIIHLRNKIKKDGTVDHIN
;
A
#
# COMPACT_ATOMS: atom_id res chain seq x y z
N MET A 1 13.93 12.91 -34.79
CA MET A 1 14.72 12.11 -33.83
C MET A 1 13.89 11.98 -32.57
N ILE A 2 13.25 10.83 -32.35
CA ILE A 2 12.56 10.58 -31.08
C ILE A 2 13.69 10.27 -30.10
N MET A 3 13.94 11.16 -29.14
CA MET A 3 14.83 10.80 -28.04
C MET A 3 14.14 9.65 -27.31
N ALA A 4 14.75 8.46 -27.33
CA ALA A 4 14.31 7.38 -26.46
C ALA A 4 14.36 7.91 -25.02
N THR A 5 13.20 8.03 -24.38
CA THR A 5 13.13 8.40 -22.97
C THR A 5 13.89 7.31 -22.20
N LYS A 6 14.96 7.68 -21.50
CA LYS A 6 15.71 6.74 -20.67
C LYS A 6 14.76 6.20 -19.60
N ARG A 7 14.66 4.87 -19.48
CA ARG A 7 13.93 4.19 -18.39
C ARG A 7 14.30 4.82 -17.04
N ILE A 8 13.27 5.21 -16.29
CA ILE A 8 13.39 5.78 -14.96
C ILE A 8 13.52 4.64 -13.96
N GLU A 9 14.64 4.59 -13.27
CA GLU A 9 14.85 3.73 -12.11
C GLU A 9 14.33 4.45 -10.85
N LEU A 10 13.61 3.72 -10.00
CA LEU A 10 13.10 4.26 -8.75
C LEU A 10 14.25 4.58 -7.80
N LYS A 11 14.14 5.72 -7.10
CA LYS A 11 15.12 6.15 -6.10
C LYS A 11 14.71 5.65 -4.73
N ASN A 12 15.64 5.06 -4.00
CA ASN A 12 15.39 4.77 -2.59
C ASN A 12 15.36 6.07 -1.79
N SER A 13 14.43 6.17 -0.86
CA SER A 13 14.40 7.27 0.12
C SER A 13 15.56 7.12 1.11
N GLU A 14 16.06 8.23 1.64
CA GLU A 14 16.98 8.23 2.78
C GLU A 14 16.24 8.00 4.11
N VAL A 15 14.91 8.02 4.09
CA VAL A 15 14.08 7.75 5.25
C VAL A 15 14.16 6.28 5.62
N ILE A 16 14.47 6.03 6.88
CA ILE A 16 14.45 4.70 7.49
C ILE A 16 13.08 4.51 8.15
N PHE A 17 12.41 3.42 7.81
CA PHE A 17 11.22 2.96 8.51
C PHE A 17 11.61 1.94 9.58
N LEU A 18 11.20 2.19 10.81
CA LEU A 18 11.29 1.25 11.92
C LEU A 18 9.92 0.58 12.06
N GLU A 19 9.83 -0.70 11.67
CA GLU A 19 8.58 -1.45 11.68
C GLU A 19 7.93 -1.47 13.07
N GLU A 20 8.74 -1.77 14.08
CA GLU A 20 8.44 -1.60 15.50
C GLU A 20 9.40 -0.52 16.01
N PRO A 21 8.96 0.72 16.30
CA PRO A 21 7.63 1.15 16.77
C PRO A 21 6.73 1.88 15.74
N HIS A 22 6.84 1.55 14.45
CA HIS A 22 6.11 2.19 13.33
C HIS A 22 6.48 3.67 13.12
N GLU A 23 7.77 3.94 12.95
CA GLU A 23 8.30 5.31 12.84
C GLU A 23 9.13 5.54 11.59
N TYR A 24 9.13 6.78 11.10
CA TYR A 24 9.95 7.22 9.98
C TYR A 24 11.03 8.18 10.45
N TRP A 25 12.27 7.96 10.03
CA TRP A 25 13.44 8.73 10.47
C TRP A 25 14.29 9.18 9.29
N LEU A 26 14.60 10.48 9.23
CA LEU A 26 15.55 11.08 8.31
C LEU A 26 16.75 11.61 9.11
N GLY A 27 17.81 10.81 9.19
CA GLY A 27 18.89 11.02 10.15
C GLY A 27 18.32 11.06 11.57
N ASP A 28 18.62 12.12 12.33
CA ASP A 28 18.13 12.29 13.70
C ASP A 28 16.72 12.90 13.79
N LYS A 29 16.06 13.14 12.66
CA LYS A 29 14.73 13.75 12.63
C LYS A 29 13.64 12.70 12.39
N GLN A 30 12.75 12.54 13.35
CA GLN A 30 11.51 11.80 13.15
C GLN A 30 10.57 12.57 12.20
N LEU A 31 10.04 11.85 11.22
CA LEU A 31 9.02 12.33 10.29
C LEU A 31 7.64 11.79 10.69
N SER A 32 6.59 12.52 10.31
CA SER A 32 5.22 12.09 10.56
C SER A 32 4.70 11.22 9.41
N GLY A 33 3.98 10.15 9.75
CA GLY A 33 3.27 9.30 8.79
C GLY A 33 2.03 9.99 8.21
N ILE A 34 1.82 9.86 6.90
CA ILE A 34 0.67 10.46 6.21
C ILE A 34 -0.65 9.81 6.64
N THR A 35 -0.68 8.48 6.72
CA THR A 35 -1.90 7.70 7.06
C THR A 35 -2.45 8.06 8.44
N GLY A 36 -1.57 8.15 9.44
CA GLY A 36 -1.94 8.59 10.78
C GLY A 36 -2.46 10.03 10.81
N MET A 37 -1.93 10.92 9.96
CA MET A 37 -2.45 12.29 9.83
C MET A 37 -3.85 12.30 9.20
N ILE A 38 -4.06 11.56 8.10
CA ILE A 38 -5.37 11.43 7.44
C ILE A 38 -6.41 10.93 8.43
N GLN A 39 -6.11 9.85 9.16
CA GLN A 39 -7.00 9.29 10.18
C GLN A 39 -7.45 10.37 11.17
N ARG A 40 -6.50 11.06 11.81
CA ARG A 40 -6.82 12.02 12.87
C ARG A 40 -7.60 13.24 12.37
N GLN A 41 -7.38 13.67 11.13
CA GLN A 41 -7.94 14.92 10.61
C GLN A 41 -9.26 14.73 9.85
N LEU A 42 -9.40 13.62 9.14
CA LEU A 42 -10.53 13.40 8.22
C LEU A 42 -11.46 12.27 8.67
N PHE A 43 -10.96 11.31 9.44
CA PHE A 43 -11.71 10.12 9.87
C PHE A 43 -11.51 9.83 11.37
N PRO A 44 -11.64 10.82 12.27
CA PRO A 44 -11.30 10.63 13.69
C PRO A 44 -12.14 9.52 14.36
N ASP A 45 -13.36 9.30 13.86
CA ASP A 45 -14.37 8.43 14.47
C ASP A 45 -14.47 7.04 13.77
N GLU A 46 -13.58 6.70 12.82
CA GLU A 46 -13.70 5.48 11.98
C GLU A 46 -13.84 4.19 12.79
N TYR A 47 -13.17 4.14 13.94
CA TYR A 47 -13.13 2.97 14.81
C TYR A 47 -13.91 3.16 16.10
N ASP A 48 -14.72 4.22 16.19
CA ASP A 48 -15.58 4.45 17.33
C ASP A 48 -16.54 3.27 17.51
N ASN A 49 -16.62 2.77 18.74
CA ASN A 49 -17.46 1.65 19.13
C ASN A 49 -17.09 0.29 18.49
N VAL A 50 -15.91 0.17 17.86
CA VAL A 50 -15.39 -1.15 17.47
C VAL A 50 -14.60 -1.74 18.64
N ASP A 51 -14.89 -3.00 18.96
CA ASP A 51 -14.18 -3.74 20.01
C ASP A 51 -12.68 -3.83 19.69
N GLU A 52 -11.85 -3.55 20.69
CA GLU A 52 -10.39 -3.50 20.54
C GLU A 52 -9.80 -4.85 20.08
N ALA A 53 -10.33 -5.98 20.55
CA ALA A 53 -9.86 -7.29 20.12
C ALA A 53 -10.21 -7.55 18.64
N VAL A 54 -11.35 -7.02 18.17
CA VAL A 54 -11.73 -7.08 16.75
C VAL A 54 -10.79 -6.22 15.90
N LEU A 55 -10.45 -5.00 16.35
CA LEU A 55 -9.49 -4.12 15.67
C LEU A 55 -8.11 -4.77 15.60
N ASN A 56 -7.60 -5.27 16.71
CA ASN A 56 -6.29 -5.92 16.78
C ASN A 56 -6.23 -7.17 15.88
N ALA A 57 -7.30 -7.97 15.86
CA ALA A 57 -7.39 -9.14 14.99
C ALA A 57 -7.50 -8.76 13.49
N ALA A 58 -8.10 -7.61 13.17
CA ALA A 58 -8.14 -7.09 11.80
C ALA A 58 -6.78 -6.53 11.37
N ALA A 59 -6.10 -5.80 12.24
CA ALA A 59 -4.75 -5.28 12.02
C ALA A 59 -3.75 -6.42 11.80
N THR A 60 -3.71 -7.40 12.71
CA THR A 60 -2.84 -8.59 12.60
C THR A 60 -3.08 -9.34 11.29
N TYR A 61 -4.35 -9.53 10.91
CA TYR A 61 -4.69 -10.18 9.65
C TYR A 61 -4.20 -9.38 8.44
N GLY A 62 -4.40 -8.06 8.44
CA GLY A 62 -3.87 -7.18 7.41
C GLY A 62 -2.35 -7.27 7.28
N THR A 63 -1.63 -7.14 8.40
CA THR A 63 -0.17 -7.26 8.44
C THR A 63 0.32 -8.58 7.83
N ASN A 64 -0.33 -9.70 8.18
CA ASN A 64 0.05 -11.00 7.63
C ASN A 64 -0.19 -11.09 6.12
N VAL A 65 -1.33 -10.59 5.62
CA VAL A 65 -1.62 -10.58 4.18
C VAL A 65 -0.59 -9.74 3.41
N HIS A 66 -0.24 -8.57 3.94
CA HIS A 66 0.80 -7.71 3.38
C HIS A 66 2.15 -8.42 3.33
N ALA A 67 2.58 -9.01 4.45
CA ALA A 67 3.85 -9.73 4.55
C ALA A 67 3.92 -10.93 3.58
N SER A 68 2.85 -11.72 3.47
CA SER A 68 2.77 -12.85 2.54
C SER A 68 2.89 -12.41 1.07
N ILE A 69 2.20 -11.34 0.68
CA ILE A 69 2.24 -10.82 -0.68
C ILE A 69 3.60 -10.15 -0.98
N GLU A 70 4.18 -9.44 -0.01
CA GLU A 70 5.52 -8.87 -0.13
C GLU A 70 6.60 -9.95 -0.30
N ASP A 71 6.51 -11.05 0.45
CA ASP A 71 7.43 -12.18 0.31
C ASP A 71 7.29 -12.86 -1.06
N PHE A 72 6.07 -12.96 -1.58
CA PHE A 72 5.85 -13.40 -2.96
C PHE A 72 6.51 -12.44 -3.97
N ASP A 73 6.26 -11.14 -3.87
CA ASP A 73 6.81 -10.13 -4.80
C ASP A 73 8.34 -10.12 -4.79
N LYS A 74 8.97 -10.30 -3.62
CA LYS A 74 10.43 -10.23 -3.44
C LYS A 74 11.15 -11.54 -3.73
N ASN A 75 10.58 -12.66 -3.28
CA ASN A 75 11.26 -13.95 -3.21
C ASN A 75 10.56 -15.04 -4.03
N TRP A 76 9.45 -14.73 -4.71
CA TRP A 76 8.61 -15.69 -5.43
C TRP A 76 8.07 -16.81 -4.54
N ASN A 77 8.00 -16.56 -3.22
CA ASN A 77 7.47 -17.53 -2.28
C ASN A 77 5.94 -17.43 -2.25
N ASN A 78 5.26 -18.45 -2.77
CA ASN A 78 3.82 -18.61 -2.59
C ASN A 78 3.58 -19.49 -1.37
N ASP A 79 3.13 -18.88 -0.28
CA ASP A 79 2.89 -19.54 1.01
C ASP A 79 1.62 -20.43 1.04
N GLY A 80 0.88 -20.48 -0.07
CA GLY A 80 -0.33 -21.29 -0.22
C GLY A 80 -1.59 -20.64 0.36
N THR A 81 -1.52 -19.39 0.82
CA THR A 81 -2.71 -18.63 1.22
C THR A 81 -3.58 -18.28 0.01
N VAL A 82 -4.89 -18.16 0.26
CA VAL A 82 -5.86 -17.79 -0.79
C VAL A 82 -5.60 -16.36 -1.24
N GLU A 83 -5.25 -15.48 -0.32
CA GLU A 83 -4.98 -14.06 -0.58
C GLU A 83 -3.79 -13.86 -1.52
N VAL A 84 -2.71 -14.66 -1.38
CA VAL A 84 -1.58 -14.63 -2.32
C VAL A 84 -2.01 -15.18 -3.69
N ALA A 85 -2.80 -16.25 -3.73
CA ALA A 85 -3.31 -16.80 -4.99
C ALA A 85 -4.20 -15.79 -5.74
N ASP A 86 -5.13 -15.14 -5.04
CA ASP A 86 -5.99 -14.09 -5.59
C ASP A 86 -5.17 -12.88 -6.07
N TYR A 87 -4.18 -12.45 -5.29
CA TYR A 87 -3.26 -11.38 -5.70
C TYR A 87 -2.55 -11.69 -7.03
N ILE A 88 -2.04 -12.92 -7.18
CA ILE A 88 -1.39 -13.38 -8.41
C ILE A 88 -2.37 -13.33 -9.58
N GLU A 89 -3.61 -13.79 -9.38
CA GLU A 89 -4.65 -13.76 -10.42
C GLU A 89 -4.99 -12.33 -10.83
N ILE A 90 -5.24 -11.42 -9.87
CA ILE A 90 -5.50 -10.00 -10.13
C ILE A 90 -4.35 -9.38 -10.93
N CYS A 91 -3.10 -9.62 -10.53
CA CYS A 91 -1.94 -9.08 -11.24
C CYS A 91 -1.88 -9.59 -12.68
N LYS A 92 -2.18 -10.88 -12.90
CA LYS A 92 -2.21 -11.48 -14.23
C LYS A 92 -3.34 -10.93 -15.09
N GLU A 93 -4.56 -10.83 -14.56
CA GLU A 93 -5.75 -10.37 -15.27
C GLU A 93 -5.64 -8.90 -15.70
N HIS A 94 -5.06 -8.07 -14.83
CA HIS A 94 -4.89 -6.64 -15.09
C HIS A 94 -3.53 -6.27 -15.71
N GLY A 95 -2.67 -7.25 -15.96
CA GLY A 95 -1.34 -7.04 -16.53
C GLY A 95 -0.44 -6.15 -15.64
N LEU A 96 -0.58 -6.28 -14.32
CA LEU A 96 0.21 -5.52 -13.36
C LEU A 96 1.63 -6.10 -13.28
N VAL A 97 2.61 -5.29 -13.69
CA VAL A 97 4.03 -5.65 -13.61
C VAL A 97 4.60 -5.04 -12.34
N HIS A 98 4.88 -5.88 -11.34
CA HIS A 98 5.46 -5.43 -10.07
C HIS A 98 6.78 -4.69 -10.29
N GLU A 99 6.94 -3.55 -9.61
CA GLU A 99 8.17 -2.75 -9.60
C GLU A 99 8.76 -2.63 -8.19
N ALA A 100 7.92 -2.36 -7.19
CA ALA A 100 8.34 -2.25 -5.80
C ALA A 100 7.19 -2.56 -4.84
N SER A 101 7.56 -3.06 -3.66
CA SER A 101 6.67 -3.17 -2.50
C SER A 101 7.27 -2.45 -1.31
N GLU A 102 6.40 -2.02 -0.39
CA GLU A 102 6.80 -1.29 0.82
C GLU A 102 7.73 -0.11 0.48
N TYR A 103 7.36 0.63 -0.57
CA TYR A 103 8.21 1.65 -1.17
C TYR A 103 8.08 2.97 -0.43
N ILE A 104 9.14 3.35 0.30
CA ILE A 104 9.17 4.56 1.11
C ILE A 104 9.24 5.81 0.22
N VAL A 105 8.33 6.75 0.48
CA VAL A 105 8.28 8.07 -0.16
C VAL A 105 8.22 9.17 0.89
N SER A 106 8.86 10.31 0.60
CA SER A 106 8.95 11.42 1.56
C SER A 106 9.06 12.78 0.87
N ASP A 107 8.66 13.83 1.59
CA ASP A 107 8.99 15.22 1.24
C ASP A 107 10.42 15.62 1.66
N ASN A 108 11.17 14.69 2.27
CA ASN A 108 12.50 14.86 2.87
C ASN A 108 12.56 16.02 3.88
N LYS A 109 11.42 16.35 4.49
CA LYS A 109 11.32 17.47 5.43
C LYS A 109 10.55 17.08 6.66
N ASN A 110 9.27 16.72 6.55
CA ASN A 110 8.38 16.50 7.69
C ASN A 110 7.55 15.22 7.58
N TRP A 111 7.41 14.67 6.37
CA TRP A 111 6.43 13.64 6.09
C TRP A 111 7.04 12.48 5.33
N ALA A 112 6.64 11.27 5.70
CA ALA A 112 6.96 10.06 4.97
C ALA A 112 5.77 9.11 4.99
N SER A 113 5.78 8.18 4.05
CA SER A 113 4.85 7.05 4.04
C SER A 113 5.45 5.89 3.26
N MET A 114 4.81 4.75 3.36
CA MET A 114 5.18 3.54 2.65
C MET A 114 4.05 3.16 1.70
N ILE A 115 4.39 3.01 0.41
CA ILE A 115 3.47 2.58 -0.64
C ILE A 115 3.50 1.05 -0.70
N ASP A 116 2.36 0.41 -0.48
CA ASP A 116 2.27 -1.05 -0.49
C ASP A 116 2.78 -1.63 -1.82
N LYS A 117 2.26 -1.13 -2.97
CA LYS A 117 2.59 -1.64 -4.30
C LYS A 117 2.79 -0.54 -5.34
N VAL A 118 3.90 -0.63 -6.06
CA VAL A 118 4.18 0.15 -7.28
C VAL A 118 4.27 -0.80 -8.45
N TYR A 119 3.56 -0.48 -9.54
CA TYR A 119 3.56 -1.26 -10.77
C TYR A 119 4.11 -0.44 -11.93
N ARG A 120 4.95 -1.05 -12.76
CA ARG A 120 5.50 -0.38 -13.95
C ARG A 120 4.52 -0.49 -15.12
N VAL A 121 4.23 0.64 -15.74
CA VAL A 121 3.41 0.73 -16.96
C VAL A 121 4.28 1.00 -18.18
N SER A 122 5.32 1.83 -18.05
CA SER A 122 6.27 2.13 -19.12
C SER A 122 7.65 2.53 -18.55
N ASP A 123 8.53 3.05 -19.42
CA ASP A 123 9.83 3.57 -19.02
C ASP A 123 9.74 4.72 -18.01
N ASP A 124 8.67 5.52 -18.01
CA ASP A 124 8.49 6.69 -17.14
C ASP A 124 7.17 6.70 -16.36
N THR A 125 6.29 5.71 -16.57
CA THR A 125 4.94 5.69 -16.03
C THR A 125 4.72 4.48 -15.13
N PHE A 126 4.02 4.71 -14.01
CA PHE A 126 3.75 3.73 -12.97
C PHE A 126 2.30 3.83 -12.49
N SER A 127 1.78 2.76 -11.89
CA SER A 127 0.55 2.79 -11.11
C SER A 127 0.85 2.50 -9.64
N ILE A 128 0.00 2.99 -8.75
CA ILE A 128 0.09 2.70 -7.31
C ILE A 128 -1.15 1.91 -6.88
N GLY A 129 -0.89 0.79 -6.20
CA GLY A 129 -1.88 -0.04 -5.53
C GLY A 129 -1.70 0.01 -4.01
N ASP A 130 -2.81 -0.09 -3.29
CA ASP A 130 -2.84 -0.28 -1.84
C ASP A 130 -3.72 -1.50 -1.51
N ILE A 131 -3.23 -2.41 -0.67
CA ILE A 131 -3.94 -3.64 -0.33
C ILE A 131 -4.83 -3.38 0.88
N LYS A 132 -6.13 -3.60 0.71
CA LYS A 132 -7.11 -3.49 1.80
C LYS A 132 -7.77 -4.83 2.08
N THR A 133 -7.89 -5.16 3.36
CA THR A 133 -8.46 -6.43 3.84
C THR A 133 -9.82 -6.27 4.54
N TYR A 134 -10.48 -5.14 4.29
CA TYR A 134 -11.76 -4.80 4.89
C TYR A 134 -12.84 -5.85 4.57
N GLY A 135 -13.78 -6.12 5.48
CA GLY A 135 -14.94 -6.95 5.14
C GLY A 135 -15.88 -6.26 4.15
N VAL A 136 -16.05 -4.95 4.28
CA VAL A 136 -16.89 -4.13 3.40
C VAL A 136 -16.14 -2.86 3.03
N MET A 137 -16.13 -2.54 1.74
CA MET A 137 -15.58 -1.32 1.18
C MET A 137 -16.67 -0.23 1.09
N THR A 138 -16.79 0.55 2.16
CA THR A 138 -17.76 1.66 2.26
C THR A 138 -17.25 2.90 1.51
N SER A 139 -18.13 3.86 1.20
CA SER A 139 -17.75 5.13 0.58
C SER A 139 -16.68 5.90 1.37
N GLU A 140 -16.75 5.88 2.70
CA GLU A 140 -15.77 6.52 3.59
C GLU A 140 -14.37 5.88 3.48
N LYS A 141 -14.27 4.55 3.59
CA LYS A 141 -13.04 3.78 3.32
C LYS A 141 -12.47 4.05 1.93
N LEU A 142 -13.31 4.15 0.90
CA LEU A 142 -12.87 4.53 -0.44
C LEU A 142 -12.33 5.96 -0.47
N GLU A 143 -12.97 6.90 0.22
CA GLU A 143 -12.50 8.29 0.33
C GLU A 143 -11.15 8.38 1.04
N LYS A 144 -10.97 7.66 2.15
CA LYS A 144 -9.69 7.54 2.86
C LYS A 144 -8.59 7.01 1.95
N ALA A 145 -8.87 5.93 1.21
CA ALA A 145 -7.92 5.38 0.26
C ALA A 145 -7.58 6.35 -0.87
N ARG A 146 -8.55 7.12 -1.38
CA ARG A 146 -8.29 8.20 -2.36
C ARG A 146 -7.33 9.23 -1.81
N TRP A 147 -7.53 9.71 -0.58
CA TRP A 147 -6.62 10.66 0.06
C TRP A 147 -5.21 10.09 0.22
N GLN A 148 -5.12 8.87 0.75
CA GLN A 148 -3.85 8.18 0.96
C GLN A 148 -3.08 8.02 -0.36
N LEU A 149 -3.70 7.40 -1.37
CA LEU A 149 -3.09 7.14 -2.68
C LEU A 149 -2.73 8.42 -3.43
N SER A 150 -3.51 9.49 -3.29
CA SER A 150 -3.22 10.78 -3.94
C SER A 150 -1.96 11.43 -3.35
N LEU A 151 -1.79 11.37 -2.03
CA LEU A 151 -0.57 11.87 -1.37
C LEU A 151 0.63 10.99 -1.67
N TYR A 152 0.43 9.67 -1.78
CA TYR A 152 1.46 8.72 -2.18
C TYR A 152 1.98 9.02 -3.59
N ALA A 153 1.09 9.23 -4.56
CA ALA A 153 1.46 9.65 -5.91
C ALA A 153 2.25 10.96 -5.91
N TYR A 154 1.78 11.96 -5.15
CA TYR A 154 2.48 13.23 -5.06
C TYR A 154 3.92 13.08 -4.54
N PHE A 155 4.13 12.33 -3.45
CA PHE A 155 5.48 12.10 -2.91
C PHE A 155 6.33 11.22 -3.83
N PHE A 156 5.72 10.23 -4.48
CA PHE A 156 6.38 9.39 -5.46
C PHE A 156 6.96 10.22 -6.61
N GLU A 157 6.17 11.10 -7.24
CA GLU A 157 6.64 11.97 -8.33
C GLU A 157 7.63 13.03 -7.85
N LEU A 158 7.49 13.50 -6.60
CA LEU A 158 8.44 14.41 -5.98
C LEU A 158 9.82 13.76 -5.84
N GLN A 159 9.88 12.52 -5.38
CA GLN A 159 11.11 11.71 -5.20
C GLN A 159 11.69 11.29 -6.55
N ASN A 160 10.86 10.75 -7.44
CA ASN A 160 11.23 10.19 -8.73
C ASN A 160 10.99 11.20 -9.86
N LYS A 161 11.91 12.16 -10.01
CA LYS A 161 11.79 13.20 -11.04
C LYS A 161 11.55 12.62 -12.43
N LYS A 162 10.51 13.13 -13.10
CA LYS A 162 9.99 12.72 -14.44
C LYS A 162 9.16 11.44 -14.45
N ALA A 163 9.08 10.70 -13.35
CA ALA A 163 8.11 9.61 -13.24
C ALA A 163 6.69 10.19 -13.21
N LYS A 164 5.72 9.40 -13.69
CA LYS A 164 4.30 9.75 -13.68
C LYS A 164 3.48 8.62 -13.08
N ILE A 165 2.47 8.98 -12.32
CA ILE A 165 1.42 8.04 -11.90
C ILE A 165 0.23 8.11 -12.84
N ASP A 166 -0.18 6.98 -13.44
CA ASP A 166 -1.36 6.92 -14.32
C ASP A 166 -2.64 6.50 -13.60
N LYS A 167 -2.52 5.60 -12.61
CA LYS A 167 -3.64 4.97 -11.90
C LYS A 167 -3.34 4.85 -10.42
N LEU A 168 -4.41 5.01 -9.65
CA LEU A 168 -4.50 4.76 -8.22
C LEU A 168 -5.63 3.76 -7.99
N PHE A 169 -5.35 2.66 -7.30
CA PHE A 169 -6.36 1.64 -7.04
C PHE A 169 -6.12 0.92 -5.72
N ILE A 170 -7.17 0.24 -5.27
CA ILE A 170 -7.11 -0.67 -4.13
C ILE A 170 -7.11 -2.09 -4.69
N ILE A 171 -6.32 -2.97 -4.08
CA ILE A 171 -6.43 -4.41 -4.24
C ILE A 171 -7.16 -4.94 -3.01
N HIS A 172 -8.42 -5.33 -3.17
CA HIS A 172 -9.28 -5.71 -2.05
C HIS A 172 -9.26 -7.22 -1.86
N LEU A 173 -8.43 -7.69 -0.93
CA LEU A 173 -8.22 -9.12 -0.68
C LEU A 173 -8.73 -9.51 0.69
N ARG A 174 -9.51 -10.59 0.76
CA ARG A 174 -9.94 -11.13 2.03
C ARG A 174 -10.36 -12.58 1.89
N ASN A 175 -9.95 -13.40 2.84
CA ASN A 175 -10.41 -14.77 2.98
C ASN A 175 -10.47 -15.14 4.47
N LYS A 176 -11.57 -14.76 5.15
CA LYS A 176 -11.75 -15.05 6.59
C LYS A 176 -12.92 -15.99 6.83
N ILE A 177 -12.71 -16.97 7.71
CA ILE A 177 -13.81 -17.80 8.21
C ILE A 177 -14.69 -16.97 9.15
N LYS A 178 -15.99 -16.93 8.87
CA LYS A 178 -17.01 -16.30 9.71
C LYS A 178 -17.37 -17.21 10.89
N LYS A 179 -18.02 -16.65 11.91
CA LYS A 179 -18.46 -17.40 13.10
C LYS A 179 -19.42 -18.56 12.77
N ASP A 180 -20.16 -18.45 11.67
CA ASP A 180 -21.09 -19.49 11.19
C ASP A 180 -20.42 -20.57 10.32
N GLY A 181 -19.08 -20.52 10.17
CA GLY A 181 -18.31 -21.46 9.37
C GLY A 181 -18.28 -21.17 7.87
N THR A 182 -18.99 -20.13 7.40
CA THR A 182 -18.89 -19.68 6.01
C THR A 182 -17.62 -18.87 5.77
N VAL A 183 -17.19 -18.76 4.52
CA VAL A 183 -15.99 -18.01 4.14
C VAL A 183 -16.37 -16.62 3.63
N ASP A 184 -15.70 -15.60 4.15
CA ASP A 184 -15.74 -14.22 3.69
C ASP A 184 -14.62 -14.02 2.67
N HIS A 185 -14.88 -14.43 1.43
CA HIS A 185 -13.93 -14.35 0.32
C HIS A 185 -14.23 -13.13 -0.57
N ILE A 186 -13.21 -12.31 -0.83
CA ILE A 186 -13.27 -11.10 -1.67
C ILE A 186 -12.01 -11.08 -2.56
N ASN A 187 -12.22 -10.91 -3.86
CA ASN A 187 -11.20 -10.63 -4.89
C ASN A 187 -11.59 -9.42 -5.76
#